data_AF-K0NBB8-F1
#
_entry.id   AF-K0NBB8-F1
#
_cell.length_a   1.000
_cell.length_b   1.000
_cell.length_c   1.000
_cell.angle_alpha   90.00
_cell.angle_beta   90.00
_cell.angle_gamma   90.00
#
_symmetry.space_group_name_H-M   'P 1'
#
loop_
_entity.id
_entity.type
_entity.pdbx_description
1 polymer ?
#
loop_
_entity_poly.entity_id
_entity_poly.type
_entity_poly.pdbx_seq_one_letter_code
_entity_poly.pdbx_strand_id
1 'polypeptide(L)'
;MILLNNDIKIQAFTTKDCLLEQKKNEFLASLYEKNFQAAELIFMDILKLAQNQSEFSENFEKRLNQIQTIFKKFKHALFKHCSSEIKKNHDCLKKMILASIKHSSDSIGHVNFQTWETKLDLKPCQKNLLFQTAMTFQLTSGCSNFCRRCNEWALPKVRRHFSFNAILTILNHMADQKNDEISLYGASDPLDWTAGDKALPDIIEYLKKLPLEYSLLTKVPKGKRHLLKLLLKNHSNLSVSITSKNKKRIKQIEQEIDTPISKQHDLEELLIPAGLDEDFISIKPSITDGYGTEITPDGAFIIIPCFTSALYPFGHKKIPVTSNTRFFPVKKTGRQALLVDYFKPLEGYDLNKSRCHLSALLDVQIESVILDNGTDQLTPPGMRSLKEFLSIFEEKARCQRKKMTPSIMKKLKQRFLATTCFKKLSKKNKNLFLKKIAGHLKLCKQKHCVSARLYAVSFFLESIRQYIPTHSVNVKIMRFLLKNEIQYVFNLTDTLIADQSLDKVLTDPDVDVFYAFRFYVFCLLTESDDRAILEFIQTYPAAYDPEADIFVLRSFSN
;
A
#
# COMPACT_ATOMS: atom_id res chain seq x y z
N MET A 1 8.69 -26.04 34.04
CA MET A 1 8.23 -24.64 33.90
C MET A 1 9.40 -23.75 33.55
N ILE A 2 9.56 -23.39 32.27
CA ILE A 2 10.44 -22.30 31.83
C ILE A 2 9.65 -21.56 30.75
N LEU A 3 9.20 -20.34 31.11
CA LEU A 3 8.54 -19.38 30.24
C LEU A 3 9.54 -18.87 29.19
N LEU A 4 9.30 -19.18 27.92
CA LEU A 4 9.94 -18.54 26.77
C LEU A 4 8.89 -18.36 25.68
N ASN A 5 7.98 -17.40 25.87
CA ASN A 5 7.16 -16.84 24.79
C ASN A 5 7.03 -15.34 25.05
N ASN A 6 8.07 -14.59 24.70
CA ASN A 6 7.95 -13.14 24.47
C ASN A 6 7.45 -12.90 23.03
N ASP A 7 6.40 -13.61 22.61
CA ASP A 7 5.60 -13.17 21.46
C ASP A 7 4.75 -12.01 21.97
N ILE A 8 5.36 -10.82 22.05
CA ILE A 8 4.60 -9.58 22.14
C ILE A 8 3.78 -9.53 20.85
N LYS A 9 2.53 -10.02 20.92
CA LYS A 9 1.55 -9.87 19.85
C LYS A 9 1.28 -8.38 19.74
N ILE A 10 1.94 -7.73 18.79
CA ILE A 10 1.61 -6.37 18.43
C ILE A 10 0.23 -6.45 17.77
N GLN A 11 -0.78 -5.99 18.49
CA GLN A 11 -2.09 -5.76 17.92
C GLN A 11 -1.92 -4.85 16.70
N ALA A 12 -2.63 -5.16 15.62
CA ALA A 12 -2.71 -4.23 14.50
C ALA A 12 -3.12 -2.86 15.07
N PHE A 13 -2.33 -1.84 14.79
CA PHE A 13 -2.65 -0.49 15.24
C PHE A 13 -3.75 0.07 14.35
N THR A 14 -4.77 0.68 14.95
CA THR A 14 -5.90 1.25 14.21
C THR A 14 -5.42 2.41 13.34
N THR A 15 -5.68 2.34 12.03
CA THR A 15 -5.28 3.43 11.12
C THR A 15 -6.40 4.45 11.04
N LYS A 16 -6.43 5.40 11.99
CA LYS A 16 -7.44 6.46 11.94
C LYS A 16 -7.12 7.40 10.77
N ASP A 17 -8.00 7.41 9.78
CA ASP A 17 -7.91 8.35 8.66
C ASP A 17 -7.94 9.80 9.18
N CYS A 18 -7.23 10.69 8.50
CA CYS A 18 -7.32 12.11 8.83
C CYS A 18 -8.72 12.63 8.51
N LEU A 19 -9.14 13.70 9.20
CA LEU A 19 -10.50 14.21 9.10
C LEU A 19 -10.92 14.53 7.66
N LEU A 20 -10.02 15.05 6.83
CA LEU A 20 -10.32 15.35 5.42
C LEU A 20 -10.56 14.08 4.59
N GLU A 21 -9.82 12.99 4.87
CA GLU A 21 -10.01 11.71 4.20
C GLU A 21 -11.34 11.05 4.62
N GLN A 22 -11.70 11.14 5.90
CA GLN A 22 -13.03 10.75 6.38
C GLN A 22 -14.13 11.51 5.65
N LYS A 23 -14.03 12.84 5.58
CA LYS A 23 -15.01 13.69 4.89
C LYS A 23 -15.08 13.41 3.38
N LYS A 24 -13.94 13.13 2.73
CA LYS A 24 -13.91 12.66 1.33
C LYS A 24 -14.75 11.39 1.16
N ASN A 25 -14.53 10.39 2.02
CA ASN A 25 -15.23 9.12 1.95
C ASN A 25 -16.73 9.29 2.25
N GLU A 26 -17.09 10.11 3.25
CA GLU A 26 -18.48 10.45 3.58
C GLU A 26 -19.20 11.13 2.40
N PHE A 27 -18.52 12.07 1.72
CA PHE A 27 -19.04 12.75 0.54
C PHE A 27 -19.30 11.75 -0.59
N LEU A 28 -18.33 10.88 -0.88
CA LEU A 28 -18.45 9.87 -1.93
C LEU A 28 -19.54 8.83 -1.62
N ALA A 29 -19.61 8.33 -0.39
CA ALA A 29 -20.65 7.40 0.04
C ALA A 29 -22.05 8.01 -0.11
N SER A 30 -22.22 9.26 0.31
CA SER A 30 -23.49 9.99 0.18
C SER A 30 -23.91 10.14 -1.29
N LEU A 31 -22.95 10.37 -2.20
CA LEU A 31 -23.21 10.42 -3.64
C LEU A 31 -23.64 9.08 -4.22
N TYR A 32 -23.01 7.98 -3.81
CA TYR A 32 -23.38 6.63 -4.23
C TYR A 32 -24.77 6.23 -3.74
N GLU A 33 -25.14 6.62 -2.52
CA GLU A 33 -26.46 6.39 -1.93
C GLU A 33 -27.52 7.38 -2.44
N LYS A 34 -27.14 8.34 -3.31
CA LYS A 34 -28.01 9.40 -3.82
C LYS A 34 -28.59 10.31 -2.72
N ASN A 35 -27.94 10.38 -1.55
CA ASN A 35 -28.30 11.31 -0.48
C ASN A 35 -27.63 12.69 -0.72
N PHE A 36 -28.20 13.44 -1.66
CA PHE A 36 -27.63 14.72 -2.12
C PHE A 36 -27.69 15.84 -1.08
N GLN A 37 -28.64 15.79 -0.14
CA GLN A 37 -28.70 16.74 0.97
C GLN A 37 -27.52 16.53 1.93
N ALA A 38 -27.24 15.28 2.32
CA ALA A 38 -26.05 14.98 3.12
C ALA A 38 -24.76 15.32 2.37
N ALA A 39 -24.68 14.97 1.08
CA ALA A 39 -23.52 15.29 0.25
C ALA A 39 -23.21 16.80 0.22
N GLU A 40 -24.23 17.66 0.13
CA GLU A 40 -24.06 19.11 0.15
C GLU A 40 -23.54 19.62 1.52
N LEU A 41 -24.11 19.13 2.63
CA LEU A 41 -23.65 19.49 3.98
C LEU A 41 -22.20 19.05 4.22
N ILE A 42 -21.85 17.82 3.83
CA ILE A 42 -20.48 17.31 3.96
C ILE A 42 -19.52 18.15 3.11
N PHE A 43 -19.93 18.55 1.90
CA PHE A 43 -19.11 19.41 1.05
C PHE A 43 -18.87 20.80 1.67
N MET A 44 -19.86 21.36 2.37
CA MET A 44 -19.70 22.59 3.14
C MET A 44 -18.68 22.40 4.28
N ASP A 45 -18.72 21.28 4.99
CA ASP A 45 -17.74 20.97 6.04
C ASP A 45 -16.32 20.83 5.47
N ILE A 46 -16.17 20.18 4.31
CA ILE A 46 -14.89 20.10 3.58
C ILE A 46 -14.37 21.51 3.27
N LEU A 47 -15.23 22.41 2.80
CA LEU A 47 -14.84 23.78 2.51
C LEU A 47 -14.38 24.52 3.77
N LYS A 48 -15.11 24.40 4.88
CA LYS A 48 -14.71 24.98 6.17
C LYS A 48 -13.37 24.45 6.65
N LEU A 49 -13.14 23.14 6.53
CA LEU A 49 -11.86 22.53 6.87
C LEU A 49 -10.70 23.11 6.04
N ALA A 50 -10.92 23.30 4.74
CA ALA A 50 -9.94 23.94 3.87
C ALA A 50 -9.71 25.41 4.27
N GLN A 51 -10.76 26.16 4.62
CA GLN A 51 -10.68 27.57 5.03
C GLN A 51 -9.91 27.77 6.34
N ASN A 52 -9.94 26.77 7.22
CA ASN A 52 -9.22 26.80 8.48
C ASN A 52 -7.72 26.45 8.36
N GLN A 53 -7.23 26.13 7.16
CA GLN A 53 -5.80 25.91 6.93
C GLN A 53 -5.15 27.18 6.38
N SER A 54 -4.01 27.56 6.97
CA SER A 54 -3.16 28.63 6.45
C SER A 54 -2.37 28.19 5.20
N GLU A 55 -1.97 26.93 5.14
CA GLU A 55 -1.23 26.32 4.04
C GLU A 55 -1.69 24.86 3.87
N PHE A 56 -1.72 24.36 2.62
CA PHE A 56 -2.02 22.95 2.37
C PHE A 56 -0.72 22.14 2.29
N SER A 57 -0.61 21.09 3.12
CA SER A 57 0.38 20.04 2.88
C SER A 57 0.07 19.28 1.59
N GLU A 58 1.06 18.59 1.04
CA GLU A 58 0.91 17.86 -0.22
C GLU A 58 -0.25 16.86 -0.17
N ASN A 59 -0.32 16.04 0.89
CA ASN A 59 -1.39 15.06 1.04
C ASN A 59 -2.75 15.72 1.25
N PHE A 60 -2.83 16.84 1.96
CA PHE A 60 -4.08 17.57 2.15
C PHE A 60 -4.61 18.10 0.81
N GLU A 61 -3.78 18.77 0.01
CA GLU A 61 -4.18 19.27 -1.32
C GLU A 61 -4.51 18.12 -2.28
N LYS A 62 -3.77 17.00 -2.23
CA LYS A 62 -4.13 15.79 -2.99
C LYS A 62 -5.54 15.29 -2.65
N ARG A 63 -5.92 15.27 -1.36
CA ARG A 63 -7.30 14.91 -0.95
C ARG A 63 -8.33 15.93 -1.46
N LEU A 64 -8.04 17.23 -1.42
CA LEU A 64 -8.92 18.24 -2.01
C LEU A 64 -9.09 18.03 -3.53
N ASN A 65 -8.02 17.68 -4.25
CA ASN A 65 -8.08 17.33 -5.67
C ASN A 65 -8.89 16.05 -5.94
N GLN A 66 -8.86 15.05 -5.03
CA GLN A 66 -9.79 13.90 -5.08
C GLN A 66 -11.23 14.36 -5.02
N ILE A 67 -11.54 15.22 -4.05
CA ILE A 67 -12.89 15.73 -3.83
C ILE A 67 -13.37 16.52 -5.05
N GLN A 68 -12.51 17.34 -5.67
CA GLN A 68 -12.81 18.03 -6.93
C GLN A 68 -13.07 17.06 -8.09
N THR A 69 -12.32 15.96 -8.15
CA THR A 69 -12.49 14.92 -9.18
C THR A 69 -13.81 14.16 -8.98
N ILE A 70 -14.14 13.80 -7.74
CA ILE A 70 -15.43 13.23 -7.34
C ILE A 70 -16.56 14.19 -7.73
N PHE A 71 -16.46 15.46 -7.34
CA PHE A 71 -17.47 16.47 -7.69
C PHE A 71 -17.68 16.56 -9.19
N LYS A 72 -16.59 16.62 -9.98
CA LYS A 72 -16.65 16.66 -11.44
C LYS A 72 -17.36 15.44 -12.01
N LYS A 73 -17.09 14.24 -11.46
CA LYS A 73 -17.72 12.98 -11.87
C LYS A 73 -19.24 13.01 -11.62
N PHE A 74 -19.68 13.54 -10.48
CA PHE A 74 -21.09 13.59 -10.07
C PHE A 74 -21.78 14.94 -10.34
N LYS A 75 -21.14 15.83 -11.10
CA LYS A 75 -21.55 17.23 -11.29
C LYS A 75 -23.00 17.39 -11.74
N HIS A 76 -23.45 16.58 -12.70
CA HIS A 76 -24.82 16.65 -13.21
C HIS A 76 -25.85 16.32 -12.13
N ALA A 77 -25.60 15.28 -11.33
CA ALA A 77 -26.48 14.90 -10.24
C ALA A 77 -26.49 15.96 -9.12
N LEU A 78 -25.31 16.45 -8.74
CA LEU A 78 -25.16 17.52 -7.75
C LEU A 78 -25.91 18.79 -8.15
N PHE A 79 -25.77 19.26 -9.38
CA PHE A 79 -26.45 20.48 -9.84
C PHE A 79 -27.96 20.31 -9.99
N LYS A 80 -28.44 19.08 -10.18
CA LYS A 80 -29.87 18.78 -10.29
C LYS A 80 -30.54 18.66 -8.92
N HIS A 81 -29.83 18.15 -7.91
CA HIS A 81 -30.43 17.71 -6.65
C HIS A 81 -29.98 18.47 -5.41
N CYS A 82 -28.87 19.22 -5.46
CA CYS A 82 -28.44 20.10 -4.37
C CYS A 82 -28.88 21.55 -4.63
N SER A 83 -28.74 22.40 -3.61
CA SER A 83 -29.03 23.83 -3.74
C SER A 83 -28.03 24.55 -4.65
N SER A 84 -28.32 25.81 -5.02
CA SER A 84 -27.38 26.64 -5.79
C SER A 84 -26.05 26.92 -5.07
N GLU A 85 -25.99 26.73 -3.74
CA GLU A 85 -24.79 26.93 -2.93
C GLU A 85 -23.71 25.89 -3.23
N ILE A 86 -24.07 24.65 -3.61
CA ILE A 86 -23.08 23.61 -3.93
C ILE A 86 -22.10 24.05 -5.03
N LYS A 87 -22.59 24.81 -6.02
CA LYS A 87 -21.78 25.35 -7.12
C LYS A 87 -20.86 26.45 -6.61
N LYS A 88 -21.38 27.38 -5.79
CA LYS A 88 -20.57 28.45 -5.19
C LYS A 88 -19.46 27.89 -4.31
N ASN A 89 -19.78 26.89 -3.48
CA ASN A 89 -18.82 26.21 -2.61
C ASN A 89 -17.74 25.47 -3.41
N HIS A 90 -18.14 24.77 -4.47
CA HIS A 90 -17.19 24.12 -5.38
C HIS A 90 -16.22 25.14 -6.01
N ASP A 91 -16.75 26.24 -6.52
CA ASP A 91 -15.93 27.29 -7.14
C ASP A 91 -15.03 27.99 -6.12
N CYS A 92 -15.50 28.16 -4.87
CA CYS A 92 -14.69 28.66 -3.75
C CYS A 92 -13.50 27.71 -3.47
N LEU A 93 -13.77 26.42 -3.27
CA LEU A 93 -12.72 25.42 -3.02
C LEU A 93 -11.70 25.37 -4.16
N LYS A 94 -12.18 25.40 -5.41
CA LYS A 94 -11.32 25.46 -6.59
C LYS A 94 -10.43 26.70 -6.61
N LYS A 95 -10.97 27.88 -6.26
CA LYS A 95 -10.19 29.12 -6.14
C LYS A 95 -9.12 29.02 -5.06
N MET A 96 -9.42 28.40 -3.92
CA MET A 96 -8.45 28.20 -2.84
C MET A 96 -7.29 27.29 -3.26
N ILE A 97 -7.57 26.16 -3.91
CA ILE A 97 -6.52 25.27 -4.46
C ILE A 97 -5.66 26.03 -5.47
N LEU A 98 -6.28 26.81 -6.37
CA LEU A 98 -5.54 27.64 -7.32
C LEU A 98 -4.69 28.74 -6.65
N ALA A 99 -5.16 29.32 -5.56
CA ALA A 99 -4.41 30.29 -4.78
C ALA A 99 -3.20 29.66 -4.08
N SER A 100 -3.38 28.49 -3.46
CA SER A 100 -2.29 27.66 -2.90
C SER A 100 -1.21 27.39 -3.95
N ILE A 101 -1.63 27.01 -5.16
CA ILE A 101 -0.74 26.75 -6.29
C ILE A 101 0.08 27.99 -6.66
N LYS A 102 -0.54 29.18 -6.71
CA LYS A 102 0.14 30.43 -7.04
C LYS A 102 1.14 30.81 -5.95
N HIS A 103 0.69 30.88 -4.70
CA HIS A 103 1.52 31.26 -3.56
C HIS A 103 2.79 30.40 -3.45
N SER A 104 2.63 29.08 -3.55
CA SER A 104 3.76 28.15 -3.46
C SER A 104 4.67 28.16 -4.71
N SER A 105 4.25 28.80 -5.80
CA SER A 105 5.13 29.02 -6.96
C SER A 105 6.05 30.22 -6.77
N ASP A 106 5.58 31.21 -6.01
CA ASP A 106 6.25 32.49 -5.82
C ASP A 106 7.30 32.41 -4.71
N SER A 107 7.12 31.49 -3.76
CA SER A 107 8.07 31.19 -2.69
C SER A 107 8.12 29.68 -2.44
N ILE A 108 9.25 29.06 -2.78
CA ILE A 108 9.47 27.63 -2.52
C ILE A 108 9.87 27.47 -1.05
N GLY A 109 9.14 26.64 -0.31
CA GLY A 109 9.40 26.39 1.10
C GLY A 109 10.68 25.58 1.33
N HIS A 110 11.55 26.05 2.23
CA HIS A 110 12.77 25.35 2.60
C HIS A 110 12.59 24.60 3.93
N VAL A 111 12.89 23.29 3.92
CA VAL A 111 12.75 22.43 5.10
C VAL A 111 14.12 22.03 5.63
N ASN A 112 14.44 22.51 6.83
CA ASN A 112 15.64 22.09 7.56
C ASN A 112 15.38 20.82 8.36
N PHE A 113 16.44 20.04 8.59
CA PHE A 113 16.34 18.76 9.28
C PHE A 113 15.75 18.88 10.68
N GLN A 114 16.24 19.83 11.48
CA GLN A 114 15.74 20.02 12.85
C GLN A 114 14.25 20.34 12.89
N THR A 115 13.78 21.22 12.01
CA THR A 115 12.35 21.57 11.91
C THR A 115 11.51 20.35 11.52
N TRP A 116 11.98 19.57 10.54
CA TRP A 116 11.31 18.35 10.11
C TRP A 116 11.30 17.28 11.21
N GLU A 117 12.42 17.06 11.87
CA GLU A 117 12.55 16.11 12.97
C GLU A 117 11.64 16.47 14.15
N THR A 118 11.67 17.73 14.60
CA THR A 118 10.83 18.21 15.70
C THR A 118 9.34 18.06 15.35
N LYS A 119 8.94 18.30 14.09
CA LYS A 119 7.56 18.14 13.65
C LYS A 119 7.07 16.69 13.73
N LEU A 120 7.95 15.72 13.46
CA LEU A 120 7.58 14.30 13.54
C LEU A 120 7.46 13.79 14.98
N ASP A 121 8.18 14.41 15.92
CA ASP A 121 8.15 14.08 17.35
C ASP A 121 8.42 12.58 17.63
N LEU A 122 9.39 12.00 16.92
CA LEU A 122 9.70 10.57 17.06
C LEU A 122 10.72 10.33 18.17
N LYS A 123 10.51 9.27 18.95
CA LYS A 123 11.52 8.76 19.87
C LYS A 123 12.73 8.25 19.08
N PRO A 124 13.94 8.21 19.68
CA PRO A 124 15.15 7.74 19.00
C PRO A 124 15.00 6.35 18.37
N CYS A 125 14.32 5.41 19.03
CA CYS A 125 14.08 4.08 18.47
C CYS A 125 13.17 4.11 17.22
N GLN A 126 12.14 4.95 17.20
CA GLN A 126 11.25 5.14 16.05
C GLN A 126 11.98 5.82 14.90
N LYS A 127 12.78 6.85 15.17
CA LYS A 127 13.62 7.55 14.18
C LYS A 127 14.60 6.57 13.51
N ASN A 128 15.25 5.72 14.30
CA ASN A 128 16.14 4.69 13.79
C ASN A 128 15.41 3.70 12.86
N LEU A 129 14.22 3.25 13.25
CA LEU A 129 13.41 2.35 12.41
C LEU A 129 12.92 3.04 11.14
N LEU A 130 12.51 4.31 11.21
CA LEU A 130 12.09 5.10 10.05
C LEU A 130 13.18 5.12 8.98
N PHE A 131 14.43 5.39 9.35
CA PHE A 131 15.53 5.42 8.39
C PHE A 131 15.96 4.03 7.92
N GLN A 132 15.90 3.02 8.80
CA GLN A 132 16.19 1.63 8.44
C GLN A 132 15.22 1.08 7.39
N THR A 133 13.95 1.48 7.44
CA THR A 133 12.88 0.95 6.56
C THR A 133 12.53 1.86 5.40
N ALA A 134 13.26 2.97 5.22
CA ALA A 134 13.01 3.94 4.16
C ALA A 134 13.24 3.31 2.78
N MET A 135 12.20 3.32 1.96
CA MET A 135 12.26 2.90 0.55
C MET A 135 12.28 4.08 -0.40
N THR A 136 11.68 5.19 0.01
CA THR A 136 11.56 6.38 -0.82
C THR A 136 11.97 7.61 -0.04
N PHE A 137 12.80 8.45 -0.65
CA PHE A 137 13.13 9.76 -0.17
C PHE A 137 12.77 10.82 -1.22
N GLN A 138 11.64 11.47 -0.99
CA GLN A 138 11.12 12.54 -1.82
C GLN A 138 11.83 13.86 -1.48
N LEU A 139 12.71 14.33 -2.38
CA LEU A 139 13.54 15.52 -2.15
C LEU A 139 12.73 16.83 -2.17
N THR A 140 11.66 16.87 -2.97
CA THR A 140 10.79 18.04 -3.16
C THR A 140 9.32 17.63 -3.05
N SER A 141 8.45 18.48 -2.52
CA SER A 141 7.00 18.31 -2.70
C SER A 141 6.53 19.01 -3.98
N GLY A 142 5.63 18.35 -4.70
CA GLY A 142 5.21 18.77 -6.03
C GLY A 142 6.25 18.51 -7.13
N CYS A 143 5.81 18.66 -8.37
CA CYS A 143 6.56 18.29 -9.57
C CYS A 143 6.33 19.31 -10.69
N SER A 144 7.40 19.78 -11.32
CA SER A 144 7.32 20.64 -12.50
C SER A 144 6.66 19.96 -13.71
N ASN A 145 6.64 18.61 -13.74
CA ASN A 145 5.98 17.82 -14.77
C ASN A 145 4.57 17.42 -14.34
N PHE A 146 3.56 18.18 -14.77
CA PHE A 146 2.16 17.81 -14.54
C PHE A 146 1.70 16.65 -15.44
N CYS A 147 1.37 15.52 -14.83
CA CYS A 147 0.90 14.32 -15.52
C CYS A 147 -0.53 13.99 -15.10
N ARG A 148 -1.43 13.87 -16.07
CA ARG A 148 -2.85 13.55 -15.84
C ARG A 148 -3.03 12.21 -15.10
N ARG A 149 -2.25 11.20 -15.52
CA ARG A 149 -2.20 9.85 -14.93
C ARG A 149 -1.06 9.67 -13.92
N CYS A 150 -0.60 10.70 -13.20
CA CYS A 150 0.44 10.49 -12.19
C CYS A 150 -0.07 9.54 -11.10
N ASN A 151 0.60 8.40 -10.92
CA ASN A 151 0.29 7.39 -9.91
C ASN A 151 0.43 7.94 -8.47
N GLU A 152 1.42 8.80 -8.26
CA GLU A 152 1.63 9.51 -6.98
C GLU A 152 0.86 10.83 -6.88
N TRP A 153 0.16 11.20 -7.96
CA TRP A 153 -0.60 12.43 -8.12
C TRP A 153 0.14 13.70 -7.67
N ALA A 154 1.40 13.78 -8.09
CA ALA A 154 2.28 14.90 -7.85
C ALA A 154 1.58 16.24 -8.07
N LEU A 155 1.63 17.12 -7.06
CA LEU A 155 1.07 18.45 -7.18
C LEU A 155 1.83 19.24 -8.27
N PRO A 156 1.15 20.11 -9.03
CA PRO A 156 1.81 20.85 -10.10
C PRO A 156 2.82 21.86 -9.53
N LYS A 157 4.01 21.95 -10.12
CA LYS A 157 5.14 22.80 -9.70
C LYS A 157 5.77 22.37 -8.36
N VAL A 158 7.03 22.77 -8.18
CA VAL A 158 7.77 22.58 -6.92
C VAL A 158 7.17 23.48 -5.85
N ARG A 159 6.99 22.93 -4.64
CA ARG A 159 6.35 23.60 -3.51
C ARG A 159 7.31 23.81 -2.36
N ARG A 160 7.95 22.72 -1.95
CA ARG A 160 8.93 22.71 -0.86
C ARG A 160 10.06 21.77 -1.23
N HIS A 161 11.20 21.95 -0.58
CA HIS A 161 12.25 20.96 -0.62
C HIS A 161 13.08 20.97 0.65
N PHE A 162 13.75 19.86 0.91
CA PHE A 162 14.77 19.83 1.96
C PHE A 162 15.95 20.72 1.61
N SER A 163 16.55 21.37 2.61
CA SER A 163 17.85 22.02 2.43
C SER A 163 18.93 20.97 2.14
N PHE A 164 20.04 21.39 1.52
CA PHE A 164 21.14 20.48 1.18
C PHE A 164 21.65 19.72 2.41
N ASN A 165 21.92 20.45 3.50
CA ASN A 165 22.36 19.87 4.77
C ASN A 165 21.33 18.89 5.35
N ALA A 166 20.03 19.16 5.18
CA ALA A 166 19.00 18.24 5.65
C ALA A 166 19.02 16.92 4.87
N ILE A 167 19.24 16.98 3.56
CA ILE A 167 19.39 15.78 2.71
C ILE A 167 20.61 14.97 3.16
N LEU A 168 21.77 15.61 3.32
CA LEU A 168 22.98 14.89 3.75
C LEU A 168 22.78 14.22 5.12
N THR A 169 22.14 14.92 6.06
CA THR A 169 21.85 14.39 7.40
C THR A 169 20.92 13.18 7.34
N ILE A 170 19.85 13.24 6.54
CA ILE A 170 18.92 12.12 6.34
C ILE A 170 19.63 10.90 5.73
N LEU A 171 20.45 11.12 4.70
CA LEU A 171 21.19 10.06 4.03
C LEU A 171 22.22 9.40 4.96
N ASN A 172 22.93 10.18 5.77
CA ASN A 172 23.82 9.64 6.80
C ASN A 172 23.07 8.75 7.79
N HIS A 173 21.93 9.21 8.29
CA HIS A 173 21.12 8.40 9.20
C HIS A 173 20.63 7.10 8.55
N MET A 174 20.25 7.12 7.27
CA MET A 174 19.92 5.89 6.52
C MET A 174 21.11 4.92 6.47
N ALA A 175 22.29 5.41 6.11
CA ALA A 175 23.52 4.61 6.08
C ALA A 175 23.88 4.05 7.47
N ASP A 176 23.80 4.86 8.53
CA ASP A 176 24.06 4.45 9.91
C ASP A 176 23.12 3.35 10.39
N GLN A 177 21.86 3.38 9.94
CA GLN A 177 20.87 2.36 10.24
C GLN A 177 20.93 1.15 9.28
N LYS A 178 21.97 1.07 8.44
CA LYS A 178 22.19 -0.01 7.48
C LYS A 178 21.03 -0.19 6.50
N ASN A 179 20.42 0.92 6.10
CA ASN A 179 19.57 0.91 4.93
C ASN A 179 20.46 0.66 3.70
N ASP A 180 20.11 -0.33 2.92
CA ASP A 180 20.91 -0.85 1.80
C ASP A 180 20.63 -0.13 0.48
N GLU A 181 19.40 0.33 0.28
CA GLU A 181 18.98 0.98 -0.96
C GLU A 181 17.92 2.06 -0.73
N ILE A 182 17.93 3.13 -1.53
CA ILE A 182 16.90 4.18 -1.49
C ILE A 182 16.50 4.66 -2.88
N SER A 183 15.20 4.85 -3.09
CA SER A 183 14.68 5.55 -4.27
C SER A 183 14.58 7.05 -3.98
N LEU A 184 15.32 7.89 -4.70
CA LEU A 184 15.21 9.36 -4.57
C LEU A 184 14.10 9.93 -5.47
N TYR A 185 12.98 9.22 -5.60
CA TYR A 185 11.83 9.67 -6.38
C TYR A 185 10.55 9.30 -5.64
N GLY A 186 9.52 10.14 -5.77
CA GLY A 186 8.20 9.91 -5.20
C GLY A 186 7.17 10.69 -6.00
N ALA A 187 6.32 11.45 -5.32
CA ALA A 187 5.40 12.40 -5.95
C ALA A 187 6.09 13.67 -6.51
N SER A 188 7.31 13.54 -7.01
CA SER A 188 8.15 14.62 -7.52
C SER A 188 9.20 14.13 -8.51
N ASP A 189 9.80 15.04 -9.27
CA ASP A 189 10.97 14.75 -10.11
C ASP A 189 12.25 15.17 -9.37
N PRO A 190 13.23 14.30 -9.14
CA PRO A 190 14.43 14.65 -8.39
C PRO A 190 15.28 15.75 -9.05
N LEU A 191 15.17 15.95 -10.37
CA LEU A 191 15.86 17.04 -11.07
C LEU A 191 15.27 18.43 -10.78
N ASP A 192 14.10 18.49 -10.15
CA ASP A 192 13.52 19.74 -9.67
C ASP A 192 14.26 20.29 -8.45
N TRP A 193 14.99 19.45 -7.70
CA TRP A 193 15.71 19.88 -6.51
C TRP A 193 16.93 20.74 -6.86
N THR A 194 16.97 21.96 -6.32
CA THR A 194 18.11 22.89 -6.36
C THR A 194 18.11 23.76 -5.11
N ALA A 195 19.28 24.06 -4.55
CA ALA A 195 19.42 24.96 -3.40
C ALA A 195 20.71 25.79 -3.56
N GLY A 196 20.57 27.07 -3.91
CA GLY A 196 21.72 27.93 -4.20
C GLY A 196 22.50 27.42 -5.42
N ASP A 197 23.80 27.17 -5.23
CA ASP A 197 24.70 26.59 -6.23
C ASP A 197 24.59 25.05 -6.34
N LYS A 198 23.84 24.40 -5.44
CA LYS A 198 23.70 22.94 -5.39
C LYS A 198 22.51 22.42 -6.19
N ALA A 199 22.69 21.25 -6.78
CA ALA A 199 21.66 20.51 -7.51
C ALA A 199 21.75 19.00 -7.23
N LEU A 200 20.88 18.20 -7.86
CA LEU A 200 20.88 16.74 -7.69
C LEU A 200 22.27 16.08 -7.87
N PRO A 201 23.11 16.45 -8.86
CA PRO A 201 24.45 15.88 -8.99
C PRO A 201 25.32 15.99 -7.73
N ASP A 202 25.23 17.09 -6.97
CA ASP A 202 25.96 17.25 -5.71
C ASP A 202 25.53 16.24 -4.64
N ILE A 203 24.22 15.94 -4.57
CA ILE A 203 23.67 14.90 -3.69
C ILE A 203 24.17 13.52 -4.11
N ILE A 204 24.23 13.26 -5.42
CA ILE A 204 24.68 11.98 -5.95
C ILE A 204 26.18 11.76 -5.68
N GLU A 205 27.02 12.77 -5.85
CA GLU A 205 28.44 12.70 -5.50
C GLU A 205 28.65 12.45 -3.99
N TYR A 206 27.74 12.94 -3.15
CA TYR A 206 27.75 12.61 -1.73
C TYR A 206 27.33 11.16 -1.46
N LEU A 207 26.24 10.69 -2.08
CA LEU A 207 25.74 9.31 -1.94
C LEU A 207 26.80 8.25 -2.28
N LYS A 208 27.64 8.50 -3.29
CA LYS A 208 28.77 7.61 -3.64
C LYS A 208 29.77 7.37 -2.50
N LYS A 209 29.76 8.21 -1.46
CA LYS A 209 30.62 8.09 -0.28
C LYS A 209 29.97 7.26 0.85
N LEU A 210 28.70 6.90 0.70
CA LEU A 210 27.94 6.15 1.69
C LEU A 210 27.76 4.69 1.22
N PRO A 211 27.67 3.72 2.14
CA PRO A 211 27.29 2.34 1.83
C PRO A 211 25.77 2.22 1.60
N LEU A 212 25.22 3.03 0.69
CA LEU A 212 23.81 3.15 0.39
C LEU A 212 23.60 3.20 -1.12
N GLU A 213 23.02 2.14 -1.69
CA GLU A 213 22.63 2.14 -3.09
C GLU A 213 21.48 3.12 -3.31
N TYR A 214 21.40 3.70 -4.50
CA TYR A 214 20.32 4.61 -4.84
C TYR A 214 19.76 4.33 -6.22
N SER A 215 18.51 4.72 -6.43
CA SER A 215 17.90 4.78 -7.76
C SER A 215 17.19 6.12 -7.99
N LEU A 216 17.22 6.58 -9.23
CA LEU A 216 16.55 7.80 -9.67
C LEU A 216 15.51 7.49 -10.76
N LEU A 217 14.39 8.19 -10.71
CA LEU A 217 13.41 8.21 -11.79
C LEU A 217 13.08 9.65 -12.16
N THR A 218 13.18 10.00 -13.43
CA THR A 218 12.92 11.37 -13.89
C THR A 218 12.14 11.40 -15.21
N LYS A 219 11.34 12.46 -15.41
CA LYS A 219 10.74 12.85 -16.71
C LYS A 219 11.54 13.93 -17.41
N VAL A 220 12.65 14.36 -16.81
CA VAL A 220 13.56 15.39 -17.30
C VAL A 220 12.82 16.71 -17.41
N PRO A 221 12.65 17.49 -16.34
CA PRO A 221 11.97 18.77 -16.40
C PRO A 221 12.51 19.72 -17.49
N LYS A 222 11.68 20.65 -17.97
CA LYS A 222 12.14 21.70 -18.90
C LYS A 222 13.28 22.49 -18.25
N GLY A 223 14.33 22.80 -19.03
CA GLY A 223 15.54 23.47 -18.53
C GLY A 223 16.58 22.58 -17.84
N LYS A 224 16.24 21.32 -17.47
CA LYS A 224 17.13 20.44 -16.69
C LYS A 224 17.95 19.44 -17.54
N ARG A 225 18.07 19.67 -18.86
CA ARG A 225 18.81 18.77 -19.78
C ARG A 225 20.28 18.62 -19.38
N HIS A 226 20.92 19.71 -18.97
CA HIS A 226 22.32 19.72 -18.58
C HIS A 226 22.59 18.84 -17.34
N LEU A 227 21.69 18.86 -16.35
CA LEU A 227 21.79 18.00 -15.16
C LEU A 227 21.71 16.51 -15.54
N LEU A 228 20.77 16.14 -16.42
CA LEU A 228 20.66 14.75 -16.87
C LEU A 228 21.95 14.31 -17.59
N LYS A 229 22.49 15.13 -18.48
CA LYS A 229 23.75 14.83 -19.18
C LYS A 229 24.90 14.59 -18.19
N LEU A 230 25.00 15.42 -17.15
CA LEU A 230 26.02 15.26 -16.11
C LEU A 230 25.84 13.93 -15.37
N LEU A 231 24.61 13.58 -14.97
CA LEU A 231 24.33 12.32 -14.28
C LEU A 231 24.64 11.09 -15.15
N LEU A 232 24.31 11.14 -16.45
CA LEU A 232 24.60 10.07 -17.41
C LEU A 232 26.11 9.89 -17.62
N LYS A 233 26.85 10.99 -17.80
CA LYS A 233 28.33 10.96 -17.88
C LYS A 233 28.97 10.39 -16.61
N ASN A 234 28.35 10.62 -15.46
CA ASN A 234 28.81 10.09 -14.17
C ASN A 234 28.28 8.67 -13.89
N HIS A 235 27.70 7.98 -14.88
CA HIS A 235 27.13 6.63 -14.77
C HIS A 235 26.16 6.46 -13.58
N SER A 236 25.35 7.48 -13.30
CA SER A 236 24.40 7.45 -12.19
C SER A 236 23.30 6.40 -12.42
N ASN A 237 22.89 5.69 -11.36
CA ASN A 237 21.76 4.75 -11.44
C ASN A 237 20.43 5.50 -11.59
N LEU A 238 20.00 5.71 -12.83
CA LEU A 238 18.79 6.44 -13.17
C LEU A 238 18.02 5.77 -14.30
N SER A 239 16.71 5.96 -14.28
CA SER A 239 15.81 5.64 -15.39
C SER A 239 14.96 6.85 -15.77
N VAL A 240 14.52 6.90 -17.02
CA VAL A 240 13.67 7.95 -17.54
C VAL A 240 12.28 7.41 -17.89
N SER A 241 11.25 8.11 -17.42
CA SER A 241 9.87 7.91 -17.84
C SER A 241 9.61 8.68 -19.13
N ILE A 242 9.38 7.98 -20.24
CA ILE A 242 9.14 8.63 -21.54
C ILE A 242 7.63 8.82 -21.77
N THR A 243 7.30 9.98 -22.32
CA THR A 243 5.95 10.43 -22.71
C THR A 243 6.05 11.12 -24.07
N SER A 244 4.94 11.36 -24.77
CA SER A 244 4.97 12.10 -26.05
C SER A 244 5.61 13.48 -25.87
N LYS A 245 5.37 14.12 -24.71
CA LYS A 245 5.86 15.46 -24.36
C LYS A 245 7.37 15.55 -24.19
N ASN A 246 8.05 14.49 -23.75
CA ASN A 246 9.50 14.51 -23.54
C ASN A 246 10.29 13.65 -24.53
N LYS A 247 9.67 12.75 -25.29
CA LYS A 247 10.33 11.79 -26.20
C LYS A 247 11.34 12.42 -27.16
N LYS A 248 10.98 13.52 -27.84
CA LYS A 248 11.90 14.24 -28.75
C LYS A 248 13.14 14.74 -28.01
N ARG A 249 12.96 15.30 -26.82
CA ARG A 249 14.07 15.81 -26.00
C ARG A 249 14.97 14.68 -25.48
N ILE A 250 14.39 13.54 -25.08
CA ILE A 250 15.16 12.38 -24.64
C ILE A 250 16.00 11.83 -25.80
N LYS A 251 15.40 11.63 -26.98
CA LYS A 251 16.12 11.18 -28.19
C LYS A 251 17.29 12.09 -28.55
N GLN A 252 17.10 13.41 -28.48
CA GLN A 252 18.19 14.37 -28.73
C GLN A 252 19.32 14.21 -27.70
N ILE A 253 19.01 13.97 -26.42
CA ILE A 253 20.03 13.75 -25.40
C ILE A 253 20.79 12.46 -25.67
N GLU A 254 20.10 11.35 -25.99
CA GLU A 254 20.73 10.06 -26.35
C GLU A 254 21.70 10.22 -27.53
N GLN A 255 21.30 10.97 -28.56
CA GLN A 255 22.15 11.29 -29.72
C GLN A 255 23.36 12.15 -29.34
N GLU A 256 23.18 13.14 -28.48
CA GLU A 256 24.23 14.08 -28.06
C GLU A 256 25.29 13.43 -27.15
N ILE A 257 24.96 12.35 -26.43
CA ILE A 257 25.88 11.66 -25.50
C ILE A 257 26.36 10.29 -26.00
N ASP A 258 25.81 9.82 -27.13
CA ASP A 258 26.06 8.50 -27.70
C ASP A 258 25.91 7.35 -26.67
N THR A 259 24.85 7.41 -25.88
CA THR A 259 24.55 6.38 -24.85
C THR A 259 23.03 6.22 -24.73
N PRO A 260 22.51 4.99 -24.82
CA PRO A 260 21.09 4.74 -24.61
C PRO A 260 20.71 4.99 -23.15
N ILE A 261 19.59 5.68 -22.93
CA ILE A 261 19.10 5.96 -21.58
C ILE A 261 18.24 4.78 -21.11
N SER A 262 18.43 4.35 -19.86
CA SER A 262 17.54 3.36 -19.24
C SER A 262 16.10 3.92 -19.16
N LYS A 263 15.13 3.14 -19.62
CA LYS A 263 13.72 3.55 -19.70
C LYS A 263 12.90 2.75 -18.69
N GLN A 264 12.09 3.43 -17.89
CA GLN A 264 11.09 2.75 -17.05
C GLN A 264 9.87 2.35 -17.90
N HIS A 265 9.43 3.22 -18.80
CA HIS A 265 8.37 2.97 -19.79
C HIS A 265 8.57 3.89 -21.01
N ASP A 266 8.08 3.46 -22.19
CA ASP A 266 8.14 4.23 -23.47
C ASP A 266 6.75 4.61 -24.02
N LEU A 267 5.70 4.43 -23.22
CA LEU A 267 4.32 4.77 -23.58
C LEU A 267 3.75 5.83 -22.63
N GLU A 268 2.85 6.68 -23.14
CA GLU A 268 2.14 7.70 -22.33
C GLU A 268 1.11 7.08 -21.38
N GLU A 269 0.54 5.97 -21.80
CA GLU A 269 -0.46 5.25 -21.04
C GLU A 269 0.26 4.37 -20.02
N LEU A 270 0.18 4.78 -18.76
CA LEU A 270 0.30 3.81 -17.69
C LEU A 270 -0.82 2.78 -17.91
N LEU A 271 -0.46 1.50 -17.77
CA LEU A 271 -1.38 0.37 -17.92
C LEU A 271 -2.57 0.44 -16.95
N ILE A 272 -2.47 1.29 -15.92
CA ILE A 272 -3.47 1.47 -14.88
C ILE A 272 -3.86 2.95 -14.84
N PRO A 273 -5.13 3.31 -15.09
CA PRO A 273 -5.63 4.66 -14.87
C PRO A 273 -5.37 5.09 -13.42
N ALA A 274 -4.85 6.31 -13.25
CA ALA A 274 -4.51 6.87 -11.95
C ALA A 274 -4.77 8.36 -11.93
N GLY A 275 -4.78 8.94 -10.74
CA GLY A 275 -4.84 10.38 -10.59
C GLY A 275 -6.14 10.98 -11.15
N LEU A 276 -6.05 11.93 -12.09
CA LEU A 276 -7.24 12.65 -12.60
C LEU A 276 -8.10 11.81 -13.55
N ASP A 277 -7.59 10.65 -13.96
CA ASP A 277 -8.34 9.65 -14.75
C ASP A 277 -9.01 8.59 -13.88
N GLU A 278 -8.95 8.72 -12.56
CA GLU A 278 -9.67 7.80 -11.69
C GLU A 278 -11.18 7.92 -11.91
N ASP A 279 -11.87 6.78 -12.09
CA ASP A 279 -13.28 6.78 -12.47
C ASP A 279 -14.22 6.65 -11.26
N PHE A 280 -13.67 6.41 -10.06
CA PHE A 280 -14.39 6.30 -8.79
C PHE A 280 -15.64 5.41 -8.90
N ILE A 281 -15.65 4.42 -9.81
CA ILE A 281 -16.78 3.49 -9.97
C ILE A 281 -16.33 2.05 -10.20
N SER A 282 -15.03 1.84 -10.36
CA SER A 282 -14.42 0.54 -10.61
C SER A 282 -13.25 0.29 -9.67
N ILE A 283 -12.79 -0.96 -9.65
CA ILE A 283 -11.59 -1.42 -8.97
C ILE A 283 -10.58 -1.77 -10.06
N LYS A 284 -9.34 -1.36 -9.90
CA LYS A 284 -8.25 -1.53 -10.87
C LYS A 284 -7.01 -2.12 -10.19
N PRO A 285 -6.07 -2.69 -10.96
CA PRO A 285 -4.81 -3.19 -10.41
C PRO A 285 -4.04 -2.15 -9.59
N SER A 286 -3.24 -2.61 -8.64
CA SER A 286 -2.36 -1.75 -7.84
C SER A 286 -1.24 -1.16 -8.69
N ILE A 287 -0.81 0.08 -8.35
CA ILE A 287 0.23 0.83 -9.07
C ILE A 287 1.53 0.91 -8.27
N THR A 288 1.54 0.48 -7.01
CA THR A 288 2.70 0.64 -6.11
C THR A 288 3.45 -0.68 -5.94
N ASP A 289 4.76 -0.64 -6.17
CA ASP A 289 5.70 -1.77 -6.14
C ASP A 289 6.69 -1.68 -4.96
N GLY A 290 6.31 -0.96 -3.90
CA GLY A 290 7.12 -0.72 -2.72
C GLY A 290 6.34 -0.85 -1.42
N TYR A 291 6.97 -1.45 -0.43
CA TYR A 291 6.47 -1.62 0.92
C TYR A 291 7.55 -1.14 1.89
N GLY A 292 7.24 -0.19 2.78
CA GLY A 292 8.28 0.45 3.61
C GLY A 292 7.86 1.84 4.08
N THR A 293 8.84 2.66 4.46
CA THR A 293 8.61 4.07 4.79
C THR A 293 9.01 5.01 3.65
N GLU A 294 8.25 6.08 3.51
CA GLU A 294 8.51 7.20 2.62
C GLU A 294 8.83 8.43 3.47
N ILE A 295 9.90 9.14 3.12
CA ILE A 295 10.29 10.42 3.71
C ILE A 295 10.01 11.54 2.71
N THR A 296 9.29 12.57 3.12
CA THR A 296 8.95 13.74 2.30
C THR A 296 9.15 15.04 3.08
N PRO A 297 9.19 16.21 2.42
CA PRO A 297 9.32 17.49 3.11
C PRO A 297 8.16 17.76 4.09
N ASP A 298 7.01 17.14 3.88
CA ASP A 298 5.82 17.34 4.72
C ASP A 298 5.73 16.36 5.89
N GLY A 299 6.45 15.24 5.85
CA GLY A 299 6.47 14.26 6.95
C GLY A 299 7.06 12.90 6.55
N ALA A 300 6.68 11.85 7.27
CA ALA A 300 7.07 10.48 6.99
C ALA A 300 5.83 9.57 7.02
N PHE A 301 5.80 8.57 6.15
CA PHE A 301 4.63 7.70 5.96
C PHE A 301 5.05 6.24 5.82
N ILE A 302 4.29 5.34 6.41
CA ILE A 302 4.30 3.91 6.05
C ILE A 302 3.41 3.74 4.82
N ILE A 303 3.94 3.10 3.78
CA ILE A 303 3.22 2.85 2.54
C ILE A 303 2.77 1.39 2.51
N ILE A 304 1.46 1.19 2.39
CA ILE A 304 0.85 -0.14 2.24
C ILE A 304 0.17 -0.17 0.86
N PRO A 305 0.68 -0.96 -0.10
CA PRO A 305 0.03 -1.12 -1.40
C PRO A 305 -1.36 -1.74 -1.26
N CYS A 306 -2.25 -1.36 -2.18
CA CYS A 306 -3.62 -1.88 -2.29
C CYS A 306 -4.12 -1.75 -3.72
N PHE A 307 -5.30 -2.29 -4.02
CA PHE A 307 -5.94 -2.03 -5.32
C PHE A 307 -6.21 -0.54 -5.51
N THR A 308 -6.14 -0.10 -6.76
CA THR A 308 -6.57 1.25 -7.12
C THR A 308 -8.09 1.27 -7.11
N SER A 309 -8.68 2.10 -6.26
CA SER A 309 -10.13 2.17 -6.08
C SER A 309 -10.57 3.55 -5.62
N ALA A 310 -11.87 3.74 -5.45
CA ALA A 310 -12.43 4.98 -4.91
C ALA A 310 -11.96 5.28 -3.46
N LEU A 311 -11.63 4.24 -2.68
CA LEU A 311 -11.01 4.39 -1.36
C LEU A 311 -9.57 4.90 -1.50
N TYR A 312 -8.78 4.24 -2.34
CA TYR A 312 -7.36 4.54 -2.57
C TYR A 312 -7.04 4.78 -4.05
N PRO A 313 -7.26 6.00 -4.57
CA PRO A 313 -7.01 6.35 -5.98
C PRO A 313 -5.55 6.23 -6.45
N PHE A 314 -4.60 5.96 -5.54
CA PHE A 314 -3.17 5.81 -5.86
C PHE A 314 -2.69 4.36 -5.82
N GLY A 315 -3.56 3.42 -5.46
CA GLY A 315 -3.15 2.02 -5.26
C GLY A 315 -2.27 1.81 -4.03
N HIS A 316 -2.33 2.71 -3.05
CA HIS A 316 -1.71 2.53 -1.73
C HIS A 316 -2.40 3.38 -0.65
N LYS A 317 -2.25 2.97 0.60
CA LYS A 317 -2.53 3.77 1.80
C LYS A 317 -1.22 4.34 2.36
N LYS A 318 -1.19 5.67 2.58
CA LYS A 318 -0.10 6.36 3.31
C LYS A 318 -0.53 6.52 4.77
N ILE A 319 0.11 5.81 5.68
CA ILE A 319 -0.13 5.88 7.12
C ILE A 319 0.93 6.81 7.73
N PRO A 320 0.55 7.95 8.34
CA PRO A 320 1.53 8.86 8.95
C PRO A 320 2.38 8.18 10.03
N VAL A 321 3.69 8.41 10.00
CA VAL A 321 4.60 8.04 11.09
C VAL A 321 4.54 9.14 12.15
N THR A 322 4.22 8.75 13.38
CA THR A 322 4.04 9.66 14.53
C THR A 322 4.66 9.06 15.78
N SER A 323 4.69 9.82 16.88
CA SER A 323 5.08 9.34 18.21
C SER A 323 4.28 8.11 18.68
N ASN A 324 3.10 7.86 18.10
CA ASN A 324 2.27 6.69 18.39
C ASN A 324 2.60 5.44 17.54
N THR A 325 3.43 5.56 16.50
CA THR A 325 3.78 4.44 15.62
C THR A 325 4.62 3.40 16.37
N ARG A 326 4.12 2.16 16.50
CA ARG A 326 4.79 1.08 17.26
C ARG A 326 5.39 -0.03 16.39
N PHE A 327 5.14 0.01 15.09
CA PHE A 327 5.51 -1.04 14.14
C PHE A 327 5.99 -0.40 12.84
N PHE A 328 7.09 -0.90 12.30
CA PHE A 328 7.64 -0.47 11.02
C PHE A 328 7.79 -1.66 10.08
N PRO A 329 7.16 -1.64 8.90
CA PRO A 329 7.22 -2.75 7.96
C PRO A 329 8.66 -3.10 7.53
N VAL A 330 8.94 -4.39 7.33
CA VAL A 330 10.18 -4.78 6.66
C VAL A 330 10.11 -4.29 5.21
N LYS A 331 11.04 -3.40 4.85
CA LYS A 331 11.12 -2.83 3.51
C LYS A 331 11.19 -3.94 2.44
N LYS A 332 10.37 -3.84 1.40
CA LYS A 332 10.41 -4.66 0.19
C LYS A 332 10.18 -3.78 -1.04
N THR A 333 10.99 -3.96 -2.07
CA THR A 333 10.98 -3.14 -3.29
C THR A 333 10.91 -4.02 -4.54
N GLY A 334 10.38 -3.47 -5.63
CA GLY A 334 10.31 -4.11 -6.94
C GLY A 334 9.66 -5.51 -6.90
N ARG A 335 10.33 -6.51 -7.48
CA ARG A 335 9.81 -7.90 -7.52
C ARG A 335 9.54 -8.48 -6.14
N GLN A 336 10.29 -8.10 -5.11
CA GLN A 336 10.06 -8.62 -3.76
C GLN A 336 8.77 -8.08 -3.14
N ALA A 337 8.39 -6.86 -3.48
CA ALA A 337 7.13 -6.26 -3.05
C ALA A 337 5.93 -6.92 -3.74
N LEU A 338 6.04 -7.27 -5.03
CA LEU A 338 4.99 -7.98 -5.76
C LEU A 338 4.68 -9.36 -5.16
N LEU A 339 5.70 -10.02 -4.58
CA LEU A 339 5.56 -11.32 -3.92
C LEU A 339 5.00 -11.24 -2.49
N VAL A 340 4.65 -10.05 -1.99
CA VAL A 340 4.02 -9.89 -0.68
C VAL A 340 2.59 -10.41 -0.77
N ASP A 341 2.29 -11.44 0.01
CA ASP A 341 0.91 -11.90 0.20
C ASP A 341 0.18 -10.86 1.07
N TYR A 342 -0.58 -9.97 0.43
CA TYR A 342 -1.38 -8.92 1.11
C TYR A 342 -2.46 -9.47 2.05
N PHE A 343 -2.76 -10.77 1.93
CA PHE A 343 -3.74 -11.49 2.73
C PHE A 343 -3.13 -12.13 3.99
N LYS A 344 -1.97 -11.66 4.45
CA LYS A 344 -1.33 -12.14 5.69
C LYS A 344 -0.94 -10.97 6.60
N PRO A 345 -0.93 -11.15 7.93
CA PRO A 345 -0.40 -10.15 8.84
C PRO A 345 1.04 -9.77 8.49
N LEU A 346 1.32 -8.47 8.52
CA LEU A 346 2.55 -7.92 7.98
C LEU A 346 3.75 -8.22 8.86
N GLU A 347 4.89 -8.51 8.23
CA GLU A 347 6.20 -8.62 8.88
C GLU A 347 6.82 -7.22 9.02
N GLY A 348 7.37 -6.94 10.20
CA GLY A 348 8.01 -5.67 10.50
C GLY A 348 8.92 -5.75 11.71
N TYR A 349 9.28 -4.57 12.19
CA TYR A 349 10.07 -4.35 13.39
C TYR A 349 9.20 -3.71 14.47
N ASP A 350 9.33 -4.21 15.69
CA ASP A 350 8.87 -3.52 16.89
C ASP A 350 9.82 -2.39 17.29
N LEU A 351 9.46 -1.64 18.34
CA LEU A 351 10.32 -0.56 18.86
C LEU A 351 11.66 -1.02 19.44
N ASN A 352 11.83 -2.32 19.68
CA ASN A 352 13.09 -2.94 20.13
C ASN A 352 13.94 -3.44 18.96
N LYS A 353 13.58 -3.10 17.71
CA LYS A 353 14.19 -3.60 16.47
C LYS A 353 14.10 -5.12 16.30
N SER A 354 13.20 -5.78 17.05
CA SER A 354 12.94 -7.20 16.91
C SER A 354 11.99 -7.42 15.73
N ARG A 355 12.32 -8.39 14.87
CA ARG A 355 11.41 -8.79 13.80
C ARG A 355 10.21 -9.51 14.38
N CYS A 356 9.02 -9.07 13.99
CA CYS A 356 7.74 -9.61 14.44
C CYS A 356 6.71 -9.55 13.31
N HIS A 357 5.61 -10.28 13.47
CA HIS A 357 4.43 -10.12 12.63
C HIS A 357 3.32 -9.46 13.43
N LEU A 358 2.49 -8.67 12.77
CA LEU A 358 1.23 -8.22 13.36
C LEU A 358 0.36 -9.43 13.73
N SER A 359 -0.46 -9.30 14.76
CA SER A 359 -1.40 -10.37 15.13
C SER A 359 -2.67 -10.40 14.27
N ALA A 360 -2.92 -9.34 13.50
CA ALA A 360 -4.09 -9.14 12.66
C ALA A 360 -3.71 -8.40 11.36
N LEU A 361 -4.66 -8.34 10.43
CA LEU A 361 -4.54 -7.55 9.21
C LEU A 361 -4.73 -6.06 9.52
N LEU A 362 -4.09 -5.19 8.74
CA LEU A 362 -4.44 -3.76 8.72
C LEU A 362 -5.77 -3.54 7.99
N ASP A 363 -6.46 -2.44 8.29
CA ASP A 363 -7.71 -2.02 7.64
C ASP A 363 -7.62 -2.10 6.10
N VAL A 364 -6.54 -1.57 5.52
CA VAL A 364 -6.27 -1.60 4.06
C VAL A 364 -6.07 -3.01 3.49
N GLN A 365 -5.57 -3.95 4.29
CA GLN A 365 -5.47 -5.35 3.87
C GLN A 365 -6.86 -6.01 3.88
N ILE A 366 -7.70 -5.70 4.87
CA ILE A 366 -9.09 -6.19 4.94
C ILE A 366 -9.90 -5.64 3.77
N GLU A 367 -9.78 -4.34 3.49
CA GLU A 367 -10.39 -3.72 2.30
C GLU A 367 -9.91 -4.39 1.01
N SER A 368 -8.63 -4.75 0.92
CA SER A 368 -8.10 -5.50 -0.24
C SER A 368 -8.66 -6.92 -0.35
N VAL A 369 -8.84 -7.64 0.77
CA VAL A 369 -9.52 -8.96 0.80
C VAL A 369 -10.96 -8.82 0.29
N ILE A 370 -11.68 -7.77 0.68
CA ILE A 370 -13.07 -7.52 0.27
C ILE A 370 -13.15 -7.12 -1.21
N LEU A 371 -12.22 -6.30 -1.70
CA LEU A 371 -12.24 -5.79 -3.07
C LEU A 371 -11.67 -6.77 -4.11
N ASP A 372 -10.95 -7.82 -3.70
CA ASP A 372 -10.43 -8.83 -4.62
C ASP A 372 -11.56 -9.72 -5.17
N ASN A 373 -11.75 -9.69 -6.49
CA ASN A 373 -12.73 -10.49 -7.22
C ASN A 373 -12.14 -11.76 -7.86
N GLY A 374 -10.88 -12.07 -7.59
CA GLY A 374 -10.19 -13.27 -8.06
C GLY A 374 -9.80 -13.25 -9.55
N THR A 375 -9.92 -12.11 -10.23
CA THR A 375 -9.61 -11.99 -11.66
C THR A 375 -8.16 -11.55 -11.90
N ASP A 376 -7.56 -12.11 -12.96
CA ASP A 376 -6.22 -11.71 -13.42
C ASP A 376 -6.19 -10.24 -13.91
N GLN A 377 -7.35 -9.70 -14.27
CA GLN A 377 -7.49 -8.31 -14.70
C GLN A 377 -7.28 -7.33 -13.55
N LEU A 378 -7.61 -7.74 -12.32
CA LEU A 378 -7.46 -6.93 -11.12
C LEU A 378 -6.11 -7.17 -10.42
N THR A 379 -5.49 -8.33 -10.62
CA THR A 379 -4.25 -8.73 -9.96
C THR A 379 -3.04 -8.36 -10.84
N PRO A 380 -2.17 -7.41 -10.42
CA PRO A 380 -0.97 -7.09 -11.19
C PRO A 380 -0.08 -8.32 -11.43
N PRO A 381 0.64 -8.40 -12.56
CA PRO A 381 1.57 -9.49 -12.80
C PRO A 381 2.57 -9.67 -11.66
N GLY A 382 2.60 -10.87 -11.07
CA GLY A 382 3.48 -11.23 -9.97
C GLY A 382 2.89 -11.07 -8.57
N MET A 383 1.72 -10.41 -8.43
CA MET A 383 0.91 -10.47 -7.23
C MET A 383 0.02 -11.71 -7.27
N ARG A 384 -0.27 -12.27 -6.08
CA ARG A 384 -1.20 -13.38 -5.95
C ARG A 384 -2.61 -12.86 -5.66
N SER A 385 -3.62 -13.36 -6.37
CA SER A 385 -5.03 -13.06 -6.04
C SER A 385 -5.52 -13.89 -4.86
N LEU A 386 -6.63 -13.50 -4.23
CA LEU A 386 -7.21 -14.27 -3.14
C LEU A 386 -7.70 -15.64 -3.61
N LYS A 387 -8.17 -15.75 -4.87
CA LYS A 387 -8.52 -17.02 -5.50
C LYS A 387 -7.30 -17.94 -5.61
N GLU A 388 -6.17 -17.41 -6.09
CA GLU A 388 -4.92 -18.14 -6.13
C GLU A 388 -4.38 -18.48 -4.73
N PHE A 389 -4.60 -17.63 -3.74
CA PHE A 389 -4.24 -17.90 -2.36
C PHE A 389 -5.03 -19.09 -1.79
N LEU A 390 -6.34 -19.17 -2.04
CA LEU A 390 -7.16 -20.28 -1.56
C LEU A 390 -6.87 -21.58 -2.33
N SER A 391 -6.52 -21.51 -3.61
CA SER A 391 -6.22 -22.70 -4.42
C SER A 391 -4.95 -23.44 -3.98
N ILE A 392 -4.06 -22.82 -3.17
CA ILE A 392 -2.87 -23.49 -2.63
C ILE A 392 -3.22 -24.69 -1.73
N PHE A 393 -4.46 -24.75 -1.22
CA PHE A 393 -4.98 -25.81 -0.36
C PHE A 393 -5.68 -26.93 -1.15
N GLU A 394 -5.87 -26.77 -2.46
CA GLU A 394 -6.51 -27.77 -3.30
C GLU A 394 -5.62 -28.98 -3.59
N GLU A 395 -6.25 -30.05 -4.05
CA GLU A 395 -5.63 -31.35 -4.30
C GLU A 395 -4.48 -31.27 -5.31
N LYS A 396 -4.64 -30.49 -6.39
CA LYS A 396 -3.60 -30.26 -7.40
C LYS A 396 -2.37 -29.60 -6.79
N ALA A 397 -2.55 -28.53 -6.01
CA ALA A 397 -1.48 -27.81 -5.33
C ALA A 397 -0.78 -28.69 -4.28
N ARG A 398 -1.55 -29.49 -3.53
CA ARG A 398 -1.03 -30.47 -2.57
C ARG A 398 -0.13 -31.51 -3.24
N CYS A 399 -0.59 -32.11 -4.34
CA CYS A 399 0.18 -33.09 -5.10
C CYS A 399 1.48 -32.50 -5.65
N GLN A 400 1.43 -31.27 -6.18
CA GLN A 400 2.62 -30.57 -6.64
C GLN A 400 3.60 -30.29 -5.49
N ARG A 401 3.11 -29.83 -4.35
CA ARG A 401 3.91 -29.61 -3.14
C ARG A 401 4.62 -30.87 -2.67
N LYS A 402 3.93 -32.03 -2.72
CA LYS A 402 4.52 -33.33 -2.40
C LYS A 402 5.67 -33.67 -3.36
N LYS A 403 5.50 -33.46 -4.66
CA LYS A 403 6.57 -33.65 -5.67
C LYS A 403 7.77 -32.73 -5.42
N MET A 404 7.54 -31.51 -4.93
CA MET A 404 8.61 -30.53 -4.63
C MET A 404 9.39 -30.82 -3.34
N THR A 405 9.00 -31.83 -2.54
CA THR A 405 9.65 -32.14 -1.25
C THR A 405 11.17 -32.26 -1.33
N PRO A 406 11.79 -32.96 -2.31
CA PRO A 406 13.25 -33.05 -2.39
C PRO A 406 13.91 -31.67 -2.54
N SER A 407 13.35 -30.80 -3.39
CA SER A 407 13.84 -29.44 -3.62
C SER A 407 13.70 -28.56 -2.37
N ILE A 408 12.58 -28.67 -1.65
CA ILE A 408 12.37 -27.95 -0.38
C ILE A 408 13.36 -28.44 0.68
N MET A 409 13.58 -29.75 0.79
CA MET A 409 14.57 -30.32 1.72
C MET A 409 16.00 -29.87 1.39
N LYS A 410 16.38 -29.83 0.10
CA LYS A 410 17.67 -29.29 -0.32
C LYS A 410 17.84 -27.83 0.10
N LYS A 411 16.82 -26.98 -0.12
CA LYS A 411 16.84 -25.57 0.29
C LYS A 411 16.92 -25.39 1.81
N LEU A 412 16.16 -26.16 2.59
CA LEU A 412 16.23 -26.08 4.06
C LEU A 412 17.60 -26.56 4.57
N LYS A 413 18.15 -27.65 4.02
CA LYS A 413 19.50 -28.11 4.37
C LYS A 413 20.55 -27.05 4.02
N GLN A 414 20.48 -26.44 2.83
CA GLN A 414 21.38 -25.35 2.46
C GLN A 414 21.27 -24.16 3.43
N ARG A 415 20.05 -23.76 3.80
CA ARG A 415 19.85 -22.62 4.71
C ARG A 415 20.38 -22.88 6.13
N PHE A 416 20.14 -24.05 6.69
CA PHE A 416 20.45 -24.33 8.09
C PHE A 416 21.76 -25.09 8.30
N LEU A 417 22.19 -25.89 7.31
CA LEU A 417 23.28 -26.86 7.43
C LEU A 417 24.39 -26.65 6.39
N ALA A 418 24.44 -25.52 5.66
CA ALA A 418 25.49 -25.29 4.66
C ALA A 418 26.91 -25.29 5.25
N THR A 419 27.08 -24.70 6.43
CA THR A 419 28.39 -24.53 7.09
C THR A 419 28.48 -25.28 8.42
N THR A 420 27.49 -26.10 8.74
CA THR A 420 27.38 -26.80 10.03
C THR A 420 26.58 -28.08 9.91
N CYS A 421 26.41 -28.83 11.01
CA CYS A 421 25.57 -30.01 11.08
C CYS A 421 24.44 -29.84 12.09
N PHE A 422 23.38 -30.65 11.95
CA PHE A 422 22.19 -30.51 12.79
C PHE A 422 22.50 -30.59 14.29
N LYS A 423 23.43 -31.47 14.70
CA LYS A 423 23.85 -31.62 16.11
C LYS A 423 24.46 -30.34 16.68
N LYS A 424 25.18 -29.56 15.86
CA LYS A 424 25.86 -28.30 16.23
C LYS A 424 24.96 -27.06 16.14
N LEU A 425 23.72 -27.20 15.65
CA LEU A 425 22.77 -26.08 15.65
C LEU A 425 22.35 -25.69 17.07
N SER A 426 22.15 -24.39 17.27
CA SER A 426 21.50 -23.87 18.48
C SER A 426 20.09 -24.48 18.64
N LYS A 427 19.60 -24.60 19.88
CA LYS A 427 18.26 -25.15 20.17
C LYS A 427 17.16 -24.44 19.36
N LYS A 428 17.25 -23.10 19.27
CA LYS A 428 16.34 -22.27 18.45
C LYS A 428 16.34 -22.69 16.98
N ASN A 429 17.52 -22.82 16.36
CA ASN A 429 17.61 -23.18 14.95
C ASN A 429 17.23 -24.65 14.68
N LYS A 430 17.49 -25.57 15.62
CA LYS A 430 17.00 -26.96 15.53
C LYS A 430 15.47 -26.99 15.49
N ASN A 431 14.83 -26.30 16.42
CA ASN A 431 13.37 -26.23 16.51
C ASN A 431 12.77 -25.62 15.23
N LEU A 432 13.32 -24.50 14.75
CA LEU A 432 12.85 -23.86 13.53
C LEU A 432 13.01 -24.75 12.29
N PHE A 433 14.15 -25.43 12.15
CA PHE A 433 14.40 -26.36 11.05
C PHE A 433 13.38 -27.51 11.04
N LEU A 434 13.17 -28.16 12.20
CA LEU A 434 12.19 -29.23 12.35
C LEU A 434 10.77 -28.74 12.11
N LYS A 435 10.40 -27.55 12.63
CA LYS A 435 9.07 -26.96 12.42
C LYS A 435 8.80 -26.69 10.94
N LYS A 436 9.77 -26.15 10.20
CA LYS A 436 9.63 -25.91 8.75
C LYS A 436 9.47 -27.20 7.95
N ILE A 437 10.20 -28.26 8.30
CA ILE A 437 10.02 -29.59 7.69
C ILE A 437 8.62 -30.13 8.00
N ALA A 438 8.21 -30.09 9.27
CA ALA A 438 6.91 -30.57 9.70
C ALA A 438 5.76 -29.81 9.02
N GLY A 439 5.86 -28.48 8.90
CA GLY A 439 4.89 -27.64 8.19
C GLY A 439 4.73 -28.06 6.72
N HIS A 440 5.85 -28.22 6.00
CA HIS A 440 5.83 -28.71 4.61
C HIS A 440 5.16 -30.08 4.48
N LEU A 441 5.56 -31.05 5.32
CA LEU A 441 5.03 -32.41 5.27
C LEU A 441 3.55 -32.47 5.66
N LYS A 442 3.10 -31.65 6.62
CA LYS A 442 1.68 -31.53 6.96
C LYS A 442 0.86 -31.09 5.75
N LEU A 443 1.30 -30.03 5.05
CA LEU A 443 0.61 -29.51 3.86
C LEU A 443 0.75 -30.41 2.61
N CYS A 444 1.42 -31.56 2.72
CA CYS A 444 1.36 -32.62 1.71
C CYS A 444 0.20 -33.60 1.95
N LYS A 445 -0.50 -33.51 3.10
CA LYS A 445 -1.62 -34.40 3.47
C LYS A 445 -2.95 -33.66 3.34
N GLN A 446 -3.93 -34.30 2.71
CA GLN A 446 -5.23 -33.70 2.38
C GLN A 446 -5.94 -33.11 3.61
N LYS A 447 -6.06 -33.89 4.70
CA LYS A 447 -6.68 -33.44 5.96
C LYS A 447 -6.11 -32.11 6.48
N HIS A 448 -4.80 -31.91 6.37
CA HIS A 448 -4.16 -30.68 6.84
C HIS A 448 -4.35 -29.51 5.88
N CYS A 449 -4.40 -29.75 4.56
CA CYS A 449 -4.76 -28.70 3.60
C CYS A 449 -6.19 -28.21 3.84
N VAL A 450 -7.13 -29.14 4.01
CA VAL A 450 -8.53 -28.83 4.32
C VAL A 450 -8.63 -28.00 5.60
N SER A 451 -7.98 -28.44 6.69
CA SER A 451 -7.96 -27.70 7.95
C SER A 451 -7.34 -26.31 7.83
N ALA A 452 -6.21 -26.17 7.11
CA ALA A 452 -5.58 -24.88 6.90
C ALA A 452 -6.46 -23.91 6.08
N ARG A 453 -7.20 -24.43 5.10
CA ARG A 453 -8.21 -23.66 4.34
C ARG A 453 -9.32 -23.13 5.25
N LEU A 454 -9.88 -23.98 6.11
CA LEU A 454 -10.94 -23.57 7.04
C LEU A 454 -10.45 -22.48 8.00
N TYR A 455 -9.24 -22.62 8.57
CA TYR A 455 -8.65 -21.57 9.39
C TYR A 455 -8.35 -20.28 8.63
N ALA A 456 -7.92 -20.37 7.36
CA ALA A 456 -7.69 -19.18 6.54
C ALA A 456 -9.00 -18.41 6.28
N VAL A 457 -10.05 -19.12 5.85
CA VAL A 457 -11.37 -18.54 5.62
C VAL A 457 -11.93 -17.96 6.92
N SER A 458 -11.84 -18.69 8.04
CA SER A 458 -12.28 -18.20 9.33
C SER A 458 -11.55 -16.92 9.76
N PHE A 459 -10.23 -16.86 9.56
CA PHE A 459 -9.44 -15.67 9.88
C PHE A 459 -9.89 -14.44 9.08
N PHE A 460 -10.15 -14.61 7.78
CA PHE A 460 -10.63 -13.52 6.92
C PHE A 460 -12.05 -13.07 7.28
N LEU A 461 -12.98 -14.01 7.49
CA LEU A 461 -14.34 -13.67 7.89
C LEU A 461 -14.39 -12.98 9.26
N GLU A 462 -13.59 -13.45 10.23
CA GLU A 462 -13.45 -12.77 11.53
C GLU A 462 -12.91 -11.35 11.38
N SER A 463 -11.87 -11.16 10.56
CA SER A 463 -11.28 -9.84 10.30
C SER A 463 -12.28 -8.89 9.65
N ILE A 464 -13.03 -9.35 8.64
CA ILE A 464 -14.06 -8.56 7.96
C ILE A 464 -15.20 -8.21 8.91
N ARG A 465 -15.68 -9.18 9.70
CA ARG A 465 -16.75 -8.98 10.68
C ARG A 465 -16.37 -7.96 11.76
N GLN A 466 -15.10 -7.94 12.20
CA GLN A 466 -14.61 -6.94 13.16
C GLN A 466 -14.45 -5.55 12.52
N TYR A 467 -14.12 -5.49 11.23
CA TYR A 467 -13.91 -4.25 10.49
C TYR A 467 -15.22 -3.49 10.22
N ILE A 468 -16.29 -4.19 9.79
CA ILE A 468 -17.54 -3.58 9.32
C ILE A 468 -18.17 -2.59 10.31
N PRO A 469 -18.35 -2.89 11.61
CA PRO A 469 -19.03 -2.00 12.55
C PRO A 469 -18.30 -0.67 12.77
N THR A 470 -16.99 -0.62 12.54
CA THR A 470 -16.15 0.55 12.78
C THR A 470 -15.86 1.36 11.51
N HIS A 471 -16.25 0.85 10.34
CA HIS A 471 -15.90 1.43 9.03
C HIS A 471 -17.11 1.52 8.08
N SER A 472 -18.28 1.89 8.61
CA SER A 472 -19.55 1.92 7.85
C SER A 472 -19.49 2.71 6.54
N VAL A 473 -18.79 3.86 6.52
CA VAL A 473 -18.63 4.69 5.31
C VAL A 473 -17.83 3.95 4.23
N ASN A 474 -16.72 3.30 4.59
CA ASN A 474 -15.90 2.55 3.64
C ASN A 474 -16.66 1.31 3.14
N VAL A 475 -17.43 0.64 4.00
CA VAL A 475 -18.31 -0.47 3.62
C VAL A 475 -19.33 -0.04 2.57
N LYS A 476 -19.97 1.14 2.71
CA LYS A 476 -20.90 1.68 1.70
C LYS A 476 -20.22 1.87 0.34
N ILE A 477 -19.00 2.41 0.33
CA ILE A 477 -18.18 2.56 -0.88
C ILE A 477 -17.89 1.19 -1.51
N MET A 478 -17.43 0.21 -0.72
CA MET A 478 -17.12 -1.13 -1.22
C MET A 478 -18.38 -1.83 -1.78
N ARG A 479 -19.52 -1.76 -1.10
CA ARG A 479 -20.80 -2.29 -1.59
C ARG A 479 -21.18 -1.69 -2.94
N PHE A 480 -20.99 -0.39 -3.13
CA PHE A 480 -21.25 0.25 -4.43
C PHE A 480 -20.32 -0.28 -5.52
N LEU A 481 -19.02 -0.39 -5.23
CA LEU A 481 -18.02 -0.89 -6.18
C LEU A 481 -18.26 -2.36 -6.56
N LEU A 482 -18.75 -3.16 -5.61
CA LEU A 482 -18.97 -4.60 -5.77
C LEU A 482 -20.42 -4.96 -6.15
N LYS A 483 -21.32 -3.99 -6.35
CA LYS A 483 -22.77 -4.24 -6.51
C LYS A 483 -23.12 -5.27 -7.58
N ASN A 484 -22.40 -5.29 -8.70
CA ASN A 484 -22.65 -6.23 -9.79
C ASN A 484 -22.16 -7.64 -9.42
N GLU A 485 -21.03 -7.73 -8.72
CA GLU A 485 -20.50 -9.01 -8.23
C GLU A 485 -21.40 -9.58 -7.14
N ILE A 486 -21.87 -8.75 -6.21
CA ILE A 486 -22.83 -9.12 -5.15
C ILE A 486 -24.08 -9.75 -5.77
N GLN A 487 -24.70 -9.06 -6.74
CA GLN A 487 -25.88 -9.58 -7.42
C GLN A 487 -25.61 -10.90 -8.15
N TYR A 488 -24.47 -10.98 -8.84
CA TYR A 488 -24.09 -12.18 -9.58
C TYR A 488 -23.87 -13.38 -8.64
N VAL A 489 -23.13 -13.19 -7.55
CA VAL A 489 -22.83 -14.26 -6.59
C VAL A 489 -24.09 -14.74 -5.88
N PHE A 490 -24.94 -13.85 -5.36
CA PHE A 490 -26.20 -14.28 -4.74
C PHE A 490 -27.08 -15.07 -5.71
N ASN A 491 -27.21 -14.63 -6.97
CA ASN A 491 -27.95 -15.39 -7.99
C ASN A 491 -27.38 -16.78 -8.29
N LEU A 492 -26.06 -16.98 -8.14
CA LEU A 492 -25.41 -18.27 -8.38
C LEU A 492 -25.55 -19.23 -7.20
N THR A 493 -25.52 -18.72 -5.97
CA THR A 493 -25.31 -19.55 -4.78
C THR A 493 -26.54 -19.67 -3.88
N ASP A 494 -27.61 -18.91 -4.13
CA ASP A 494 -28.86 -18.97 -3.35
C ASP A 494 -29.46 -20.38 -3.26
N THR A 495 -29.24 -21.24 -4.26
CA THR A 495 -29.74 -22.63 -4.25
C THR A 495 -28.72 -23.67 -3.78
N LEU A 496 -27.43 -23.35 -3.74
CA LEU A 496 -26.35 -24.31 -3.43
C LEU A 496 -25.96 -24.35 -1.95
N ILE A 497 -26.20 -23.27 -1.20
CA ILE A 497 -25.60 -23.05 0.12
C ILE A 497 -26.65 -23.01 1.25
N ALA A 498 -27.94 -22.88 0.94
CA ALA A 498 -28.98 -22.44 1.88
C ALA A 498 -29.23 -23.32 3.12
N ASP A 499 -28.78 -24.58 3.16
CA ASP A 499 -29.10 -25.53 4.25
C ASP A 499 -27.89 -26.27 4.83
N GLN A 500 -26.66 -25.88 4.47
CA GLN A 500 -25.43 -26.55 4.91
C GLN A 500 -24.59 -25.68 5.83
N SER A 501 -23.87 -26.30 6.77
CA SER A 501 -22.88 -25.59 7.58
C SER A 501 -21.71 -25.11 6.71
N LEU A 502 -21.14 -23.94 7.03
CA LEU A 502 -20.05 -23.32 6.27
C LEU A 502 -18.89 -24.27 6.00
N ASP A 503 -18.52 -25.08 6.99
CA ASP A 503 -17.40 -26.01 6.87
C ASP A 503 -17.70 -27.15 5.90
N LYS A 504 -18.94 -27.64 5.81
CA LYS A 504 -19.34 -28.61 4.78
C LYS A 504 -19.20 -28.00 3.39
N VAL A 505 -19.73 -26.79 3.18
CA VAL A 505 -19.62 -26.06 1.89
C VAL A 505 -18.17 -25.84 1.50
N LEU A 506 -17.33 -25.41 2.44
CA LEU A 506 -15.90 -25.16 2.20
C LEU A 506 -15.06 -26.45 2.12
N THR A 507 -15.64 -27.63 2.37
CA THR A 507 -14.96 -28.92 2.22
C THR A 507 -15.46 -29.77 1.06
N ASP A 508 -16.60 -29.39 0.49
CA ASP A 508 -17.16 -30.02 -0.70
C ASP A 508 -16.19 -29.89 -1.90
N PRO A 509 -15.83 -31.01 -2.57
CA PRO A 509 -14.97 -30.98 -3.75
C PRO A 509 -15.63 -30.34 -4.99
N ASP A 510 -16.95 -30.26 -5.04
CA ASP A 510 -17.71 -29.74 -6.20
C ASP A 510 -18.00 -28.24 -6.07
N VAL A 511 -17.67 -27.62 -4.93
CA VAL A 511 -17.84 -26.19 -4.67
C VAL A 511 -16.55 -25.42 -4.94
N ASP A 512 -16.64 -24.35 -5.72
CA ASP A 512 -15.55 -23.36 -5.82
C ASP A 512 -15.48 -22.57 -4.50
N VAL A 513 -14.46 -22.90 -3.71
CA VAL A 513 -14.17 -22.29 -2.39
C VAL A 513 -14.11 -20.77 -2.46
N PHE A 514 -13.56 -20.20 -3.54
CA PHE A 514 -13.46 -18.76 -3.67
C PHE A 514 -14.85 -18.14 -3.78
N TYR A 515 -15.74 -18.68 -4.62
CA TYR A 515 -17.11 -18.17 -4.73
C TYR A 515 -17.93 -18.38 -3.46
N ALA A 516 -17.77 -19.51 -2.77
CA ALA A 516 -18.38 -19.73 -1.45
C ALA A 516 -17.90 -18.69 -0.43
N PHE A 517 -16.58 -18.41 -0.39
CA PHE A 517 -16.03 -17.35 0.44
C PHE A 517 -16.61 -15.97 0.08
N ARG A 518 -16.69 -15.62 -1.21
CA ARG A 518 -17.28 -14.35 -1.68
C ARG A 518 -18.73 -14.20 -1.24
N PHE A 519 -19.54 -15.26 -1.34
CA PHE A 519 -20.92 -15.26 -0.85
C PHE A 519 -21.00 -14.85 0.62
N TYR A 520 -20.22 -15.48 1.51
CA TYR A 520 -20.24 -15.14 2.94
C TYR A 520 -19.67 -13.75 3.24
N VAL A 521 -18.67 -13.27 2.48
CA VAL A 521 -18.24 -11.87 2.56
C VAL A 521 -19.40 -10.94 2.23
N PHE A 522 -20.18 -11.25 1.20
CA PHE A 522 -21.33 -10.42 0.81
C PHE A 522 -22.46 -10.47 1.81
N CYS A 523 -22.76 -11.62 2.43
CA CYS A 523 -23.68 -11.70 3.57
C CYS A 523 -23.28 -10.73 4.70
N LEU A 524 -21.98 -10.65 5.03
CA LEU A 524 -21.49 -9.70 6.02
C LEU A 524 -21.66 -8.24 5.57
N LEU A 525 -21.40 -7.93 4.29
CA LEU A 525 -21.52 -6.56 3.77
C LEU A 525 -22.97 -6.09 3.63
N THR A 526 -23.93 -7.00 3.41
CA THR A 526 -25.34 -6.66 3.18
C THR A 526 -26.21 -6.73 4.43
N GLU A 527 -25.59 -6.85 5.62
CA GLU A 527 -26.30 -6.94 6.91
C GLU A 527 -27.27 -8.13 6.99
N SER A 528 -26.91 -9.24 6.35
CA SER A 528 -27.63 -10.51 6.47
C SER A 528 -27.33 -11.18 7.83
N ASP A 529 -28.17 -12.13 8.23
CA ASP A 529 -27.97 -12.92 9.46
C ASP A 529 -26.57 -13.59 9.47
N ASP A 530 -25.69 -13.15 10.38
CA ASP A 530 -24.29 -13.60 10.47
C ASP A 530 -24.09 -14.79 11.43
N ARG A 531 -25.17 -15.37 11.98
CA ARG A 531 -25.09 -16.47 12.96
C ARG A 531 -24.24 -17.64 12.48
N ALA A 532 -24.48 -18.13 11.27
CA ALA A 532 -23.72 -19.25 10.71
C ALA A 532 -22.22 -18.92 10.53
N ILE A 533 -21.91 -17.66 10.19
CA ILE A 533 -20.52 -17.18 10.05
C ILE A 533 -19.86 -17.11 11.44
N LEU A 534 -20.58 -16.63 12.45
CA LEU A 534 -20.09 -16.56 13.82
C LEU A 534 -19.83 -17.95 14.40
N GLU A 535 -20.76 -18.89 14.24
CA GLU A 535 -20.60 -20.29 14.65
C GLU A 535 -19.39 -20.94 13.97
N PHE A 536 -19.21 -20.68 12.67
CA PHE A 536 -18.03 -21.13 11.94
C PHE A 536 -16.73 -20.57 12.52
N ILE A 537 -16.67 -19.25 12.80
CA ILE A 537 -15.49 -18.60 13.39
C ILE A 537 -15.18 -19.19 14.77
N GLN A 538 -16.21 -19.44 15.59
CA GLN A 538 -16.05 -20.04 16.92
C GLN A 538 -15.58 -21.49 16.87
N THR A 539 -15.99 -22.23 15.83
CA THR A 539 -15.56 -23.61 15.59
C THR A 539 -14.12 -23.68 15.08
N TYR A 540 -13.69 -22.69 14.29
CA TYR A 540 -12.37 -22.62 13.66
C TYR A 540 -11.57 -21.37 14.08
N PRO A 541 -11.35 -21.10 15.38
CA PRO A 541 -10.70 -19.87 15.81
C PRO A 541 -9.28 -19.84 15.29
N ALA A 542 -8.96 -18.85 14.46
CA ALA A 542 -7.75 -18.88 13.64
C ALA A 542 -6.70 -17.86 14.09
N ALA A 543 -5.44 -18.19 13.85
CA ALA A 543 -4.30 -17.29 13.95
C ALA A 543 -3.29 -17.60 12.84
N TYR A 544 -2.52 -16.60 12.44
CA TYR A 544 -1.42 -16.78 11.50
C TYR A 544 -0.17 -17.31 12.21
N ASP A 545 0.40 -18.42 11.73
CA ASP A 545 1.70 -18.95 12.17
C ASP A 545 2.79 -18.47 11.19
N PRO A 546 3.61 -17.47 11.54
CA PRO A 546 4.62 -16.91 10.64
C PRO A 546 5.77 -17.88 10.34
N GLU A 547 6.00 -18.89 11.18
CA GLU A 547 7.09 -19.84 10.94
C GLU A 547 6.69 -20.91 9.92
N ALA A 548 5.43 -21.34 9.96
CA ALA A 548 4.82 -22.30 9.04
C ALA A 548 4.19 -21.63 7.79
N ASP A 549 4.01 -20.31 7.83
CA ASP A 549 3.41 -19.48 6.76
C ASP A 549 1.98 -19.93 6.38
N ILE A 550 1.18 -20.26 7.40
CA ILE A 550 -0.21 -20.74 7.27
C ILE A 550 -1.08 -20.26 8.41
N PHE A 551 -2.40 -20.31 8.21
CA PHE A 551 -3.39 -20.13 9.27
C PHE A 551 -3.63 -21.45 10.00
N VAL A 552 -3.66 -21.38 11.33
CA VAL A 552 -3.80 -22.53 12.24
C VAL A 552 -4.75 -22.20 13.37
N LEU A 553 -5.12 -23.20 14.17
CA LEU A 553 -5.87 -23.01 15.40
C LEU A 553 -5.19 -21.98 16.31
N ARG A 554 -5.94 -20.97 16.74
CA ARG A 554 -5.51 -19.98 17.73
C ARG A 554 -5.27 -20.69 19.05
N SER A 555 -4.00 -20.77 19.45
CA SER A 555 -3.66 -21.25 20.79
C SER A 555 -4.10 -20.21 21.82
N PHE A 556 -5.11 -20.54 22.62
CA PHE A 556 -5.43 -19.80 23.84
C PHE A 556 -4.36 -20.13 24.87
N SER A 557 -3.39 -19.24 25.05
CA SER A 557 -2.51 -19.26 26.21
C SER A 557 -3.31 -18.70 27.39
N ASN A 558 -3.68 -19.56 28.33
CA ASN A 558 -4.07 -19.15 29.67
C ASN A 558 -2.88 -18.54 30.40
#